data_AF-A0A838W8P3-F1
#
_entry.id   AF-A0A838W8P3-F1
#
_cell.length_a   1.000
_cell.length_b   1.000
_cell.length_c   1.000
_cell.angle_alpha   90.00
_cell.angle_beta   90.00
_cell.angle_gamma   90.00
#
_symmetry.space_group_name_H-M   'P 1'
#
loop_
_entity.id
_entity.type
_entity.pdbx_description
1 polymer ?
#
loop_
_entity_poly.entity_id
_entity_poly.type
_entity_poly.pdbx_seq_one_letter_code
_entity_poly.pdbx_strand_id
1 'polypeptide(L)'
;MMQNSKSKRMTDAELYVDSEARPGWRTGADRIPKVGEEVYCAGGTGEVIRVHGKTGDGSRLLELRLPDPKAKPFFAAASNVLVAPLVA
;
A
#
# COMPACT_ATOMS: atom_id res chain seq x y z
N MET A 1 8.74 -6.80 32.33
CA MET A 1 9.79 -6.42 31.35
C MET A 1 9.20 -5.36 30.43
N MET A 2 9.66 -4.11 30.49
CA MET A 2 9.26 -3.07 29.52
C MET A 2 9.94 -3.40 28.18
N GLN A 3 9.16 -3.76 27.16
CA GLN A 3 9.67 -3.76 25.78
C GLN A 3 9.89 -2.31 25.37
N ASN A 4 11.16 -1.90 25.31
CA ASN A 4 11.54 -0.62 24.73
C ASN A 4 11.20 -0.66 23.25
N SER A 5 10.08 -0.05 22.85
CA SER A 5 9.73 0.15 21.46
C SER A 5 10.77 1.08 20.86
N LYS A 6 11.80 0.53 20.20
CA LYS A 6 12.69 1.33 19.35
C LYS A 6 11.86 1.84 18.18
N SER A 7 11.21 2.98 18.36
CA SER A 7 10.56 3.73 17.30
C SER A 7 11.65 4.24 16.35
N LYS A 8 12.11 3.37 15.45
CA LYS A 8 12.99 3.79 14.35
C LYS A 8 12.19 4.77 13.51
N ARG A 9 12.70 6.00 13.37
CA ARG A 9 12.16 6.95 12.39
C ARG A 9 12.37 6.34 11.01
N MET A 10 11.27 6.13 10.30
CA MET A 10 11.29 5.71 8.91
C MET A 10 11.59 6.95 8.06
N THR A 11 12.46 6.81 7.07
CA THR A 11 12.68 7.84 6.05
C THR A 11 11.67 7.70 4.92
N ASP A 12 11.44 8.76 4.16
CA ASP A 12 10.55 8.75 2.99
C ASP A 12 10.96 7.67 1.97
N ALA A 13 12.26 7.53 1.73
CA ALA A 13 12.82 6.52 0.84
C ALA A 13 12.54 5.07 1.29
N GLU A 14 12.40 4.82 2.61
CA GLU A 14 12.03 3.49 3.12
C GLU A 14 10.52 3.18 2.97
N LEU A 15 9.70 4.21 2.75
CA LEU A 15 8.25 4.08 2.58
C LEU A 15 7.82 4.17 1.10
N TYR A 16 8.71 4.63 0.23
CA TYR A 16 8.48 4.76 -1.19
C TYR A 16 8.41 3.38 -1.87
N VAL A 17 7.41 3.20 -2.72
CA VAL A 17 7.23 2.00 -3.54
C VAL A 17 7.63 2.31 -4.97
N ASP A 18 8.75 1.75 -5.39
CA ASP A 18 9.23 1.88 -6.76
C ASP A 18 8.31 1.15 -7.75
N SER A 19 7.85 1.86 -8.78
CA SER A 19 7.05 1.32 -9.88
C SER A 19 7.74 0.20 -10.64
N GLU A 20 9.07 0.19 -10.69
CA GLU A 20 9.85 -0.85 -11.37
C GLU A 20 10.01 -2.11 -10.52
N ALA A 21 9.66 -2.07 -9.22
CA ALA A 21 9.77 -3.23 -8.32
C ALA A 21 8.89 -4.41 -8.73
N ARG A 22 7.81 -4.16 -9.50
CA ARG A 22 7.00 -5.20 -10.14
C ARG A 22 6.71 -4.85 -11.61
N PRO A 23 7.53 -5.34 -12.55
CA PRO A 23 7.29 -5.10 -13.97
C PRO A 23 5.88 -5.50 -14.41
N GLY A 24 5.23 -4.62 -15.18
CA GLY A 24 3.86 -4.82 -15.67
C GLY A 24 2.75 -4.42 -14.69
N TRP A 25 3.08 -4.16 -13.43
CA TRP A 25 2.14 -3.58 -12.46
C TRP A 25 2.05 -2.06 -12.68
N ARG A 26 0.92 -1.47 -12.29
CA ARG A 26 0.66 -0.03 -12.44
C ARG A 26 0.48 0.61 -11.08
N THR A 27 0.76 1.91 -10.96
CA THR A 27 0.47 2.61 -9.71
C THR A 27 -1.04 2.60 -9.45
N GLY A 28 -1.42 2.60 -8.17
CA GLY A 28 -2.84 2.75 -7.80
C GLY A 28 -3.43 4.12 -8.16
N ALA A 29 -2.58 5.11 -8.47
CA ALA A 29 -3.02 6.39 -9.04
C ALA A 29 -3.49 6.23 -10.49
N ASP A 30 -2.78 5.45 -11.31
CA ASP A 30 -3.15 5.18 -12.71
C ASP A 30 -4.35 4.23 -12.80
N ARG A 31 -4.43 3.27 -11.88
CA ARG A 31 -5.50 2.27 -11.84
C ARG A 31 -5.95 2.01 -10.41
N ILE A 32 -6.99 2.73 -10.00
CA ILE A 32 -7.55 2.63 -8.65
C ILE A 32 -7.97 1.18 -8.36
N PRO A 33 -7.42 0.55 -7.31
CA PRO A 33 -7.81 -0.81 -6.94
C PRO A 33 -9.20 -0.88 -6.30
N LYS A 34 -9.90 -2.00 -6.53
CA LYS A 34 -11.16 -2.32 -5.85
C LYS A 34 -10.89 -3.02 -4.52
N VAL A 35 -11.91 -2.98 -3.66
CA VAL A 35 -11.91 -3.80 -2.43
C VAL A 35 -11.79 -5.28 -2.79
N GLY A 36 -10.94 -6.00 -2.07
CA GLY A 36 -10.58 -7.40 -2.29
C GLY A 36 -9.43 -7.61 -3.28
N GLU A 37 -8.95 -6.57 -3.97
CA GLU A 37 -7.79 -6.71 -4.86
C GLU A 37 -6.47 -6.75 -4.08
N GLU A 38 -5.53 -7.54 -4.61
CA GLU A 38 -4.15 -7.58 -4.15
C GLU A 38 -3.37 -6.38 -4.68
N VAL A 39 -2.60 -5.75 -3.80
CA VAL A 39 -1.67 -4.66 -4.11
C VAL A 39 -0.30 -4.96 -3.54
N TYR A 40 0.72 -4.28 -4.06
CA TYR A 40 2.07 -4.29 -3.50
C TYR A 40 2.40 -2.92 -2.89
N CYS A 41 2.91 -2.92 -1.67
CA CYS A 41 3.25 -1.71 -0.91
C CYS A 41 4.59 -1.89 -0.18
N ALA A 42 5.05 -0.86 0.55
CA ALA A 42 6.29 -0.93 1.33
C ALA A 42 6.30 -2.06 2.39
N GLY A 43 5.12 -2.46 2.88
CA GLY A 43 4.93 -3.61 3.77
C GLY A 43 4.89 -4.97 3.06
N GLY A 44 5.10 -5.02 1.74
CA GLY A 44 4.95 -6.20 0.91
C GLY A 44 3.58 -6.30 0.23
N THR A 45 3.17 -7.52 -0.11
CA THR A 45 1.84 -7.79 -0.66
C THR A 45 0.75 -7.53 0.38
N GLY A 46 -0.36 -6.90 0.00
CA GLY A 46 -1.52 -6.67 0.86
C GLY A 46 -2.83 -6.67 0.06
N GLU A 47 -3.94 -6.64 0.77
CA GLU A 47 -5.29 -6.62 0.21
C GLU A 47 -5.97 -5.29 0.52
N VAL A 48 -6.65 -4.71 -0.47
CA VAL A 48 -7.48 -3.51 -0.26
C VAL A 48 -8.76 -3.89 0.48
N ILE A 49 -8.93 -3.39 1.70
CA ILE A 49 -10.16 -3.62 2.47
C ILE A 49 -11.14 -2.44 2.37
N ARG A 50 -10.65 -1.23 2.05
CA ARG A 50 -11.49 -0.04 1.83
C ARG A 50 -10.81 0.98 0.92
N VAL A 51 -11.61 1.71 0.14
CA VAL A 51 -11.17 2.85 -0.68
C VAL A 51 -11.86 4.11 -0.16
N HIS A 52 -11.08 5.02 0.42
CA HIS A 52 -11.53 6.31 0.96
C HIS A 52 -11.40 7.42 -0.09
N GLY A 53 -11.58 8.69 0.32
CA GLY A 53 -11.48 9.89 -0.53
C GLY A 53 -10.08 10.15 -1.11
N LYS A 54 -9.83 11.39 -1.53
CA LYS A 54 -8.54 11.77 -2.13
C LYS A 54 -7.50 12.18 -1.08
N THR A 55 -6.24 11.86 -1.31
CA THR A 55 -5.07 12.37 -0.59
C THR A 55 -4.59 13.70 -1.18
N GLY A 56 -3.61 14.34 -0.54
CA GLY A 56 -3.05 15.63 -0.99
C GLY A 56 -2.37 15.59 -2.35
N ASP A 57 -1.91 14.42 -2.80
CA ASP A 57 -1.36 14.18 -4.14
C ASP A 57 -2.44 13.89 -5.21
N GLY A 58 -3.72 13.94 -4.83
CA GLY A 58 -4.86 13.69 -5.72
C GLY A 58 -5.23 12.22 -5.92
N SER A 59 -4.40 11.27 -5.45
CA SER A 59 -4.69 9.84 -5.50
C SER A 59 -5.74 9.43 -4.44
N ARG A 60 -6.20 8.17 -4.43
CA ARG A 60 -7.16 7.69 -3.42
C ARG A 60 -6.43 7.23 -2.16
N LEU A 61 -7.03 7.46 -0.99
CA LEU A 61 -6.57 6.85 0.25
C LEU A 61 -7.11 5.41 0.33
N LEU A 62 -6.23 4.44 0.52
CA LEU A 62 -6.55 3.02 0.63
C LEU A 62 -6.35 2.56 2.08
N GLU A 63 -7.25 1.71 2.56
CA GLU A 63 -7.03 0.92 3.77
C GLU A 63 -6.63 -0.49 3.34
N LEU A 64 -5.45 -0.93 3.79
CA LEU A 64 -4.82 -2.18 3.38
C LEU A 64 -4.66 -3.12 4.57
N ARG A 65 -4.76 -4.42 4.30
CA ARG A 65 -4.46 -5.50 5.25
C ARG A 65 -3.30 -6.35 4.72
N LEU A 66 -2.29 -6.59 5.55
CA LEU A 66 -1.21 -7.54 5.21
C LEU A 66 -1.66 -9.00 5.46
N PRO A 67 -1.01 -10.00 4.83
CA PRO A 67 -1.31 -11.41 5.04
C PRO A 67 -1.12 -11.90 6.47
N ASP A 68 -0.24 -11.27 7.26
CA ASP A 68 -0.07 -11.59 8.68
C ASP A 68 -1.38 -11.24 9.43
N PRO A 69 -2.09 -12.22 9.99
CA PRO A 69 -3.36 -11.97 10.70
C PRO A 69 -3.18 -11.12 11.97
N LYS A 70 -1.96 -10.95 12.48
CA LYS A 70 -1.65 -10.07 13.61
C LYS A 70 -1.38 -8.63 13.17
N ALA A 71 -1.11 -8.38 11.89
CA ALA A 71 -0.88 -7.05 11.37
C ALA A 71 -2.21 -6.27 11.36
N LYS A 72 -2.20 -5.10 11.98
CA LYS A 72 -3.36 -4.19 11.92
C LYS A 72 -3.46 -3.61 10.51
N PRO A 73 -4.68 -3.38 10.01
CA PRO A 73 -4.85 -2.60 8.80
C PRO A 73 -4.22 -1.21 8.93
N PHE A 74 -3.76 -0.68 7.81
CA PHE A 74 -3.09 0.61 7.75
C PHE A 74 -3.48 1.34 6.47
N PHE A 75 -3.14 2.63 6.41
CA PHE A 75 -3.49 3.48 5.28
C PHE A 75 -2.31 3.71 4.34
N ALA A 76 -2.58 3.76 3.04
CA ALA A 76 -1.62 4.10 2.00
C ALA A 76 -2.28 4.99 0.95
N ALA A 77 -1.52 5.95 0.40
CA ALA A 77 -1.94 6.66 -0.81
C ALA A 77 -1.87 5.71 -2.01
N ALA A 78 -2.83 5.78 -2.92
CA ALA A 78 -2.87 4.89 -4.08
C ALA A 78 -1.69 5.15 -5.04
N SER A 79 -1.13 6.35 -5.05
CA SER A 79 0.13 6.69 -5.73
C SER A 79 1.34 5.88 -5.22
N ASN A 80 1.30 5.40 -3.98
CA ASN A 80 2.38 4.67 -3.32
C ASN A 80 2.06 3.18 -3.13
N VAL A 81 1.26 2.62 -4.03
CA VAL A 81 1.03 1.18 -4.15
C VAL A 81 1.06 0.78 -5.62
N LEU A 82 1.45 -0.47 -5.88
CA LEU A 82 1.31 -1.07 -7.20
C LEU A 82 0.13 -2.02 -7.22
N VAL A 83 -0.53 -2.09 -8.37
CA VAL A 83 -1.61 -3.03 -8.61
C VAL A 83 -1.37 -3.84 -9.87
N ALA A 84 -1.76 -5.11 -9.79
CA ALA A 84 -1.69 -6.01 -10.91
C ALA A 84 -2.49 -5.47 -12.11
N PRO A 85 -2.01 -5.71 -13.34
CA PRO A 85 -2.81 -5.46 -14.53
C PRO A 85 -4.05 -6.35 -14.50
N LEU A 86 -5.18 -5.86 -15.03
CA LEU A 86 -6.33 -6.71 -15.29
C LEU A 86 -5.90 -7.75 -16.33
N VAL A 87 -5.90 -9.02 -15.94
CA VAL A 87 -5.74 -10.12 -16.89
C VAL A 87 -7.01 -10.09 -17.75
N ALA A 88 -6.83 -9.87 -19.05
CA ALA A 88 -7.91 -9.96 -20.04
C ALA A 88 -8.37 -11.41 -20.21
#